data_AF-A0A820WUU7-F1
#
_entry.id   AF-A0A820WUU7-F1
#
_cell.length_a   1.000
_cell.length_b   1.000
_cell.length_c   1.000
_cell.angle_alpha   90.00
_cell.angle_beta   90.00
_cell.angle_gamma   90.00
#
_symmetry.space_group_name_H-M   'P 1'
#
loop_
_entity.id
_entity.type
_entity.pdbx_description
1 polymer ?
#
loop_
_entity_poly.entity_id
_entity_poly.type
_entity_poly.pdbx_seq_one_letter_code
_entity_poly.pdbx_strand_id
1 'polypeptide(L)'
;IITTLCIIKCLYGEKLDIVTSCSVLAKRDAESEPPKGNKDLYEFFGVTVGHICSEDIDQRAQTFSRCDVVYGDLSSFQRDYLLDRFYGKNILGKRNFENVIVDEVDSMLLDNGNNMLYLSHDIPNMERLQSLFIFIWRSVNQPVNSLDDLNKIYDNAAIKQSIIEDIHGMIMRDEVDAGVWQALLKSKTIDEDGRILIHLKDYTTHVKQLKFPKQKTENRLIFLLNIISNRQRFIKLR
;
A
#
# COMPACT_ATOMS: atom_id res chain seq x y z
N ILE A 1 30.12 23.38 10.15
CA ILE A 1 29.95 23.12 11.60
C ILE A 1 29.33 21.75 11.83
N ILE A 2 28.15 21.48 11.28
CA ILE A 2 27.46 20.18 11.42
C ILE A 2 28.37 19.02 11.00
N THR A 3 28.97 19.07 9.81
CA THR A 3 29.86 18.01 9.29
C THR A 3 31.00 17.67 10.24
N THR A 4 31.69 18.69 10.77
CA THR A 4 32.81 18.51 11.71
C THR A 4 32.35 17.86 13.01
N LEU A 5 31.22 18.30 13.57
CA LEU A 5 30.64 17.71 14.78
C LEU A 5 30.27 16.23 14.56
N CYS A 6 29.68 15.93 13.41
CA CYS A 6 29.30 14.57 13.04
C CYS A 6 30.52 13.66 12.93
N ILE A 7 31.58 14.11 12.27
CA ILE A 7 32.84 13.35 12.18
C ILE A 7 33.38 13.06 13.58
N ILE A 8 33.46 14.07 14.46
CA ILE A 8 33.96 13.88 15.83
C ILE A 8 33.12 12.83 16.58
N LYS A 9 31.78 12.94 16.56
CA LYS A 9 30.91 11.98 17.24
C LYS A 9 30.98 10.57 16.63
N CYS A 10 31.08 10.46 15.31
CA CYS A 10 31.27 9.17 14.64
C CYS A 10 32.59 8.49 15.05
N LEU A 11 33.66 9.27 15.22
CA LEU A 11 34.94 8.74 15.72
C LEU A 11 34.86 8.23 17.17
N TYR A 12 33.86 8.67 17.96
CA TYR A 12 33.54 8.09 19.27
C TYR A 12 32.61 6.86 19.18
N GLY A 13 32.25 6.41 17.98
CA GLY A 13 31.39 5.24 17.74
C GLY A 13 29.89 5.55 17.77
N GLU A 14 29.51 6.83 17.77
CA GLU A 14 28.11 7.24 17.75
C GLU A 14 27.57 7.34 16.32
N LYS A 15 26.29 7.00 16.12
CA LYS A 15 25.58 7.24 14.86
C LYS A 15 24.75 8.50 14.95
N LEU A 16 24.70 9.29 13.87
CA LEU A 16 24.03 10.59 13.85
C LEU A 16 22.97 10.70 12.76
N ASP A 17 21.83 11.26 13.13
CA ASP A 17 20.70 11.52 12.23
C ASP A 17 20.53 13.02 12.06
N ILE A 18 20.70 13.51 10.84
CA ILE A 18 20.66 14.94 10.53
C ILE A 18 19.34 15.23 9.82
N VAL A 19 18.49 15.97 10.51
CA VAL A 19 17.18 16.39 10.02
C VAL A 19 17.29 17.80 9.46
N THR A 20 16.87 17.98 8.22
CA THR A 20 16.82 19.29 7.55
C THR A 20 15.38 19.63 7.13
N SER A 21 15.15 20.87 6.70
CA SER A 21 13.84 21.34 6.24
C SER A 21 13.41 20.73 4.91
N CYS A 22 14.35 20.34 4.03
CA CYS A 22 14.06 19.89 2.66
C CYS A 22 14.92 18.72 2.20
N SER A 23 14.31 17.79 1.46
CA SER A 23 14.97 16.61 0.91
C SER A 23 16.07 16.93 -0.11
N VAL A 24 16.00 18.08 -0.78
CA VAL A 24 17.03 18.57 -1.70
C VAL A 24 18.31 18.93 -0.95
N LEU A 25 18.19 19.59 0.20
CA LEU A 25 19.34 19.92 1.05
C LEU A 25 19.95 18.64 1.64
N ALA A 26 19.10 17.71 2.09
CA ALA A 26 19.54 16.41 2.60
C ALA A 26 20.35 15.62 1.56
N LYS A 27 19.87 15.54 0.31
CA LYS A 27 20.59 14.86 -0.79
C LYS A 27 21.90 15.55 -1.08
N ARG A 28 21.86 16.87 -1.29
CA ARG A 28 23.04 17.69 -1.58
C ARG A 28 24.15 17.47 -0.56
N ASP A 29 23.81 17.47 0.73
CA ASP A 29 24.81 17.41 1.79
C ASP A 29 25.36 15.98 2.02
N ALA A 30 24.61 14.95 1.61
CA ALA A 30 25.00 13.55 1.75
C ALA A 30 25.68 12.94 0.51
N GLU A 31 25.53 13.54 -0.65
CA GLU A 31 26.13 13.08 -1.90
C GLU A 31 27.52 13.69 -2.14
N SER A 32 28.24 13.16 -3.13
CA SER A 32 29.57 13.63 -3.52
C SER A 32 29.54 14.75 -4.56
N GLU A 33 28.38 15.28 -4.97
CA GLU A 33 28.32 16.25 -6.08
C GLU A 33 29.19 17.49 -5.79
N PRO A 34 30.33 17.65 -6.50
CA PRO A 34 31.18 18.82 -6.31
C PRO A 34 30.48 20.05 -6.88
N PRO A 35 30.57 21.23 -6.23
CA PRO A 35 31.45 21.58 -5.11
C PRO A 35 30.75 21.63 -3.74
N LYS A 36 29.59 20.97 -3.55
CA LYS A 36 28.69 21.27 -2.41
C LYS A 36 28.42 20.10 -1.47
N GLY A 37 28.74 18.87 -1.88
CA GLY A 37 28.57 17.68 -1.05
C GLY A 37 29.61 17.55 0.06
N ASN A 38 29.23 16.92 1.17
CA ASN A 38 30.16 16.64 2.28
C ASN A 38 30.72 15.21 2.25
N LYS A 39 30.27 14.37 1.30
CA LYS A 39 30.59 12.94 1.30
C LYS A 39 32.09 12.66 1.28
N ASP A 40 32.83 13.34 0.42
CA ASP A 40 34.29 13.17 0.30
C ASP A 40 35.00 13.54 1.61
N LEU A 41 34.48 14.51 2.35
CA LEU A 41 35.01 14.90 3.65
C LEU A 41 34.73 13.82 4.71
N TYR A 42 33.52 13.26 4.75
CA TYR A 42 33.21 12.13 5.65
C TYR A 42 34.09 10.91 5.33
N GLU A 43 34.21 10.56 4.06
CA GLU A 43 35.01 9.42 3.59
C GLU A 43 36.49 9.58 3.89
N PHE A 44 37.03 10.81 3.83
CA PHE A 44 38.40 11.10 4.22
C PHE A 44 38.72 10.69 5.68
N PHE A 45 37.72 10.78 6.57
CA PHE A 45 37.83 10.32 7.97
C PHE A 45 37.31 8.90 8.20
N GLY A 46 36.97 8.16 7.13
CA GLY A 46 36.44 6.80 7.22
C GLY A 46 35.01 6.72 7.76
N VAL A 47 34.27 7.83 7.75
CA VAL A 47 32.88 7.90 8.20
C VAL A 47 31.94 7.68 7.02
N THR A 48 30.96 6.79 7.17
CA THR A 48 29.98 6.51 6.12
C THR A 48 28.78 7.45 6.21
N VAL A 49 28.41 8.07 5.09
CA VAL A 49 27.26 9.00 5.02
C VAL A 49 26.27 8.56 3.93
N GLY A 50 24.99 8.82 4.16
CA GLY A 50 23.94 8.62 3.17
C GLY A 50 22.70 9.45 3.47
N HIS A 51 21.68 9.34 2.63
CA HIS A 51 20.42 10.03 2.82
C HIS A 51 19.21 9.09 2.66
N ILE A 52 18.10 9.47 3.29
CA ILE A 52 16.82 8.79 3.23
C ILE A 52 15.81 9.62 2.44
N CYS A 53 16.18 10.01 1.21
CA CYS A 53 15.27 10.76 0.34
C CYS A 53 14.69 9.91 -0.80
N SER A 54 15.01 8.61 -0.81
CA SER A 54 14.41 7.64 -1.74
C SER A 54 13.01 7.25 -1.29
N GLU A 55 12.12 6.97 -2.23
CA GLU A 55 10.80 6.36 -1.93
C GLU A 55 10.90 4.85 -1.69
N ASP A 56 11.99 4.22 -2.15
CA ASP A 56 12.24 2.80 -1.97
C ASP A 56 12.60 2.49 -0.52
N ILE A 57 11.74 1.71 0.16
CA ILE A 57 11.90 1.32 1.56
C ILE A 57 13.19 0.52 1.77
N ASP A 58 13.55 -0.35 0.82
CA ASP A 58 14.73 -1.21 0.97
C ASP A 58 16.03 -0.40 0.89
N GLN A 59 16.07 0.62 0.03
CA GLN A 59 17.19 1.57 -0.04
C GLN A 59 17.33 2.36 1.26
N ARG A 60 16.21 2.82 1.84
CA ARG A 60 16.22 3.56 3.11
C ARG A 60 16.73 2.69 4.26
N ALA A 61 16.24 1.45 4.34
CA ALA A 61 16.69 0.49 5.34
C ALA A 61 18.19 0.19 5.20
N GLN A 62 18.68 0.06 3.96
CA GLN A 62 20.10 -0.11 3.68
C GLN A 62 20.92 1.11 4.14
N THR A 63 20.44 2.34 3.90
CA THR A 63 21.07 3.56 4.39
C THR A 63 21.17 3.57 5.92
N PHE A 64 20.07 3.30 6.64
CA PHE A 64 20.09 3.26 8.11
C PHE A 64 21.07 2.22 8.68
N SER A 65 21.17 1.07 8.03
CA SER A 65 22.04 -0.01 8.47
C SER A 65 23.52 0.26 8.19
N ARG A 66 23.85 0.86 7.04
CA ARG A 66 25.23 0.96 6.54
C ARG A 66 25.91 2.28 6.86
N CYS A 67 25.15 3.35 7.02
CA CYS A 67 25.72 4.68 7.22
C CYS A 67 25.83 5.01 8.71
N ASP A 68 26.91 5.68 9.09
CA ASP A 68 27.10 6.27 10.42
C ASP A 68 26.29 7.55 10.52
N VAL A 69 26.35 8.38 9.48
CA VAL A 69 25.59 9.62 9.35
C VAL A 69 24.48 9.46 8.31
N VAL A 70 23.25 9.84 8.69
CA VAL A 70 22.08 9.78 7.79
C VAL A 70 21.43 11.15 7.72
N TYR A 71 21.31 11.68 6.50
CA TYR A 71 20.57 12.91 6.22
C TYR A 71 19.14 12.60 5.76
N GLY A 72 18.19 13.45 6.15
CA GLY A 72 16.82 13.35 5.69
C GLY A 72 16.00 14.58 6.04
N ASP A 73 14.88 14.75 5.36
CA ASP A 73 13.87 15.72 5.77
C ASP A 73 13.03 15.19 6.95
N LEU A 74 12.33 16.09 7.64
CA LEU A 74 11.49 15.75 8.78
C LEU A 74 10.48 14.64 8.47
N SER A 75 9.75 14.78 7.37
CA SER A 75 8.66 13.88 6.98
C SER A 75 9.19 12.48 6.67
N SER A 76 10.37 12.40 6.04
CA SER A 76 11.08 11.14 5.78
C SER A 76 11.41 10.37 7.07
N PHE A 77 12.00 11.03 8.08
CA PHE A 77 12.30 10.40 9.35
C PHE A 77 11.04 9.98 10.11
N GLN A 78 10.04 10.86 10.15
CA GLN A 78 8.75 10.56 10.78
C GLN A 78 8.08 9.35 10.11
N ARG A 79 8.08 9.28 8.77
CA ARG A 79 7.52 8.15 8.02
C ARG A 79 8.17 6.84 8.41
N ASP A 80 9.50 6.79 8.39
CA ASP A 80 10.22 5.55 8.68
C ASP A 80 10.10 5.14 10.14
N TYR A 81 10.10 6.11 11.07
CA TYR A 81 9.83 5.85 12.48
C TYR A 81 8.45 5.21 12.67
N LEU A 82 7.42 5.78 12.02
CA LEU A 82 6.06 5.25 12.11
C LEU A 82 5.94 3.88 11.44
N LEU A 83 6.53 3.66 10.26
CA LEU A 83 6.54 2.37 9.58
C LEU A 83 7.25 1.28 10.40
N ASP A 84 8.34 1.63 11.08
CA ASP A 84 9.10 0.72 11.90
C ASP A 84 8.34 0.34 13.19
N ARG A 85 7.86 1.34 13.93
CA ARG A 85 7.23 1.15 15.26
C ARG A 85 5.78 0.70 15.19
N PHE A 86 4.98 1.20 14.25
CA PHE A 86 3.55 0.88 14.16
C PHE A 86 3.26 -0.26 13.17
N TYR A 87 4.01 -0.35 12.07
CA TYR A 87 3.79 -1.38 11.04
C TYR A 87 4.81 -2.54 11.09
N GLY A 88 5.78 -2.50 12.01
CA GLY A 88 6.74 -3.59 12.21
C GLY A 88 7.64 -3.85 11.00
N LYS A 89 7.86 -2.85 10.14
CA LYS A 89 8.62 -3.01 8.89
C LYS A 89 10.13 -3.18 9.09
N ASN A 90 10.65 -2.95 10.30
CA ASN A 90 12.06 -3.06 10.67
C ASN A 90 13.00 -2.28 9.72
N ILE A 91 12.61 -1.06 9.36
CA ILE A 91 13.34 -0.18 8.44
C ILE A 91 14.57 0.41 9.14
N LEU A 92 14.46 0.71 10.44
CA LEU A 92 15.55 1.34 11.21
C LEU A 92 16.64 0.35 11.62
N GLY A 93 16.34 -0.95 11.58
CA GLY A 93 17.22 -2.01 12.04
C GLY A 93 17.59 -1.83 13.51
N LYS A 94 18.87 -1.61 13.81
CA LYS A 94 19.37 -1.36 15.18
C LYS A 94 19.44 0.13 15.55
N ARG A 95 19.12 1.03 14.62
CA ARG A 95 19.24 2.47 14.83
C ARG A 95 18.08 2.95 15.71
N ASN A 96 18.39 3.78 16.70
CA ASN A 96 17.41 4.22 17.70
C ASN A 96 17.41 5.75 17.94
N PHE A 97 17.86 6.53 16.95
CA PHE A 97 17.85 8.01 17.00
C PHE A 97 18.51 8.59 18.25
N GLU A 98 19.66 8.04 18.67
CA GLU A 98 20.36 8.45 19.89
C GLU A 98 20.97 9.86 19.79
N ASN A 99 21.46 10.22 18.60
CA ASN A 99 22.00 11.54 18.32
C ASN A 99 21.33 12.12 17.09
N VAL A 100 20.44 13.10 17.32
CA VAL A 100 19.72 13.81 16.27
C VAL A 100 20.19 15.25 16.23
N ILE A 101 20.62 15.71 15.06
CA ILE A 101 20.94 17.11 14.81
C ILE A 101 19.84 17.67 13.91
N VAL A 102 19.20 18.75 14.37
CA VAL A 102 18.16 19.44 13.62
C VAL A 102 18.77 20.70 13.03
N ASP A 103 18.82 20.78 11.71
CA ASP A 103 19.22 21.97 10.96
C ASP A 103 18.00 22.86 10.70
N GLU A 104 18.20 24.17 10.60
CA GLU A 104 17.11 25.15 10.39
C GLU A 104 15.95 25.01 11.40
N VAL A 105 16.29 24.94 12.70
CA VAL A 105 15.37 24.65 13.81
C VAL A 105 14.15 25.59 13.86
N ASP A 106 14.33 26.85 13.49
CA ASP A 106 13.27 27.85 13.43
C ASP A 106 12.19 27.45 12.41
N SER A 107 12.59 27.10 11.20
CA SER A 107 11.67 26.64 10.15
C SER A 107 10.93 25.35 10.54
N MET A 108 11.59 24.47 11.28
CA MET A 108 11.01 23.18 11.65
C MET A 108 10.03 23.28 12.83
N LEU A 109 10.37 24.08 13.85
CA LEU A 109 9.55 24.19 15.06
C LEU A 109 8.50 25.29 14.99
N LEU A 110 8.77 26.39 14.28
CA LEU A 110 7.82 27.50 14.18
C LEU A 110 6.90 27.34 12.97
N ASP A 111 7.47 27.17 11.77
CA ASP A 111 6.66 27.13 10.55
C ASP A 111 5.98 25.75 10.38
N ASN A 112 6.74 24.68 10.60
CA ASN A 112 6.27 23.31 10.43
C ASN A 112 5.87 22.60 11.73
N GLY A 113 5.94 23.27 12.89
CA GLY A 113 5.70 22.63 14.19
C GLY A 113 4.28 22.07 14.38
N ASN A 114 3.31 22.61 13.63
CA ASN A 114 1.92 22.15 13.64
C ASN A 114 1.58 21.17 12.51
N ASN A 115 2.54 20.84 11.64
CA ASN A 115 2.29 19.91 10.55
C ASN A 115 2.30 18.47 11.05
N MET A 116 1.19 17.76 10.81
CA MET A 116 1.03 16.36 11.19
C MET A 116 1.22 15.46 9.98
N LEU A 117 2.15 14.50 10.07
CA LEU A 117 2.34 13.49 9.03
C LEU A 117 1.33 12.36 9.18
N TYR A 118 0.59 12.08 8.11
CA TYR A 118 -0.32 10.94 8.04
C TYR A 118 0.27 9.83 7.18
N LEU A 119 0.22 8.58 7.67
CA LEU A 119 0.50 7.40 6.86
C LEU A 119 -0.80 6.83 6.31
N SER A 120 -0.95 6.88 4.99
CA SER A 120 -2.00 6.15 4.29
C SER A 120 -1.45 4.83 3.72
N HIS A 121 -2.21 3.76 3.89
CA HIS A 121 -1.95 2.48 3.25
C HIS A 121 -3.26 1.93 2.71
N ASP A 122 -3.21 1.33 1.52
CA ASP A 122 -4.35 0.62 0.96
C ASP A 122 -4.56 -0.68 1.73
N ILE A 123 -5.71 -0.77 2.41
CA ILE A 123 -6.15 -2.02 2.99
C ILE A 123 -6.85 -2.81 1.88
N PRO A 124 -6.27 -3.92 1.41
CA PRO A 124 -6.85 -4.68 0.32
C PRO A 124 -8.25 -5.17 0.71
N ASN A 125 -9.15 -5.22 -0.28
CA ASN A 125 -10.54 -5.66 -0.15
C ASN A 125 -11.48 -4.74 0.66
N MET A 126 -11.07 -3.54 1.08
CA MET A 126 -12.02 -2.57 1.68
C MET A 126 -13.14 -2.16 0.72
N GLU A 127 -12.85 -2.11 -0.59
CA GLU A 127 -13.85 -1.86 -1.64
C GLU A 127 -15.00 -2.88 -1.60
N ARG A 128 -14.75 -4.12 -1.19
CA ARG A 128 -15.80 -5.16 -1.11
C ARG A 128 -16.78 -4.94 0.04
N LEU A 129 -16.40 -4.12 1.02
CA LEU A 129 -17.29 -3.72 2.10
C LEU A 129 -18.16 -2.52 1.70
N GLN A 130 -18.00 -1.96 0.50
CA GLN A 130 -18.78 -0.81 0.05
C GLN A 130 -20.28 -1.11 0.08
N SER A 131 -20.71 -2.28 -0.40
CA SER A 131 -22.12 -2.72 -0.34
C SER A 131 -22.64 -2.79 1.10
N LEU A 132 -21.81 -3.27 2.03
CA LEU A 132 -22.14 -3.32 3.46
C LEU A 132 -22.20 -1.91 4.08
N PHE A 133 -21.28 -1.01 3.74
CA PHE A 133 -21.29 0.36 4.24
C PHE A 133 -22.49 1.15 3.71
N ILE A 134 -22.85 0.98 2.43
CA ILE A 134 -24.05 1.56 1.83
C ILE A 134 -25.30 1.02 2.55
N PHE A 135 -25.33 -0.28 2.85
CA PHE A 135 -26.41 -0.89 3.63
C PHE A 135 -26.53 -0.26 5.02
N ILE A 136 -25.44 -0.22 5.80
CA ILE A 136 -25.42 0.39 7.14
C ILE A 136 -25.87 1.86 7.07
N TRP A 137 -25.35 2.62 6.10
CA TRP A 137 -25.70 4.03 5.93
C TRP A 137 -27.20 4.21 5.62
N ARG A 138 -27.77 3.34 4.77
CA ARG A 138 -29.22 3.32 4.50
C ARG A 138 -30.01 2.98 5.76
N SER A 139 -29.58 1.98 6.54
CA SER A 139 -30.24 1.58 7.78
C SER A 139 -30.23 2.70 8.83
N VAL A 140 -29.13 3.45 8.96
CA VAL A 140 -29.01 4.55 9.92
C VAL A 140 -29.84 5.76 9.49
N ASN A 141 -29.90 6.06 8.19
CA ASN A 141 -30.52 7.28 7.67
C ASN A 141 -31.96 7.11 7.16
N GLN A 142 -32.53 5.90 7.16
CA GLN A 142 -33.93 5.71 6.82
C GLN A 142 -34.84 6.01 8.03
N PRO A 143 -35.87 6.85 7.88
CA PRO A 143 -36.87 7.05 8.92
C PRO A 143 -37.72 5.78 9.04
N VAL A 144 -37.52 5.02 10.11
CA VAL A 144 -38.34 3.84 10.40
C VAL A 144 -39.64 4.30 11.05
N ASN A 145 -40.75 4.17 10.33
CA ASN A 145 -42.08 4.51 10.85
C ASN A 145 -42.86 3.29 11.37
N SER A 146 -42.47 2.06 11.02
CA SER A 146 -43.09 0.82 11.50
C SER A 146 -42.17 -0.42 11.43
N LEU A 147 -42.50 -1.47 12.20
CA LEU A 147 -41.78 -2.76 12.20
C LEU A 147 -41.99 -3.59 10.90
N ASP A 148 -43.10 -3.37 10.19
CA ASP A 148 -43.39 -4.07 8.93
C ASP A 148 -42.59 -3.52 7.75
N ASP A 149 -42.23 -2.23 7.78
CA ASP A 149 -41.34 -1.63 6.79
C ASP A 149 -39.91 -2.19 6.90
N LEU A 150 -39.46 -2.50 8.12
CA LEU A 150 -38.17 -3.19 8.34
C LEU A 150 -38.16 -4.57 7.66
N ASN A 151 -39.19 -5.41 7.79
CA ASN A 151 -39.14 -6.73 7.16
C ASN A 151 -39.19 -6.70 5.61
N LYS A 152 -39.76 -5.64 5.01
CA LYS A 152 -39.76 -5.45 3.54
C LYS A 152 -38.46 -4.87 3.01
N ILE A 153 -37.79 -4.02 3.78
CA ILE A 153 -36.50 -3.43 3.41
C ILE A 153 -35.36 -4.44 3.62
N TYR A 154 -35.51 -5.35 4.58
CA TYR A 154 -34.46 -6.27 5.00
C TYR A 154 -34.71 -7.68 4.44
N ASP A 155 -34.50 -7.86 3.12
CA ASP A 155 -34.25 -9.20 2.59
C ASP A 155 -32.82 -9.61 2.93
N ASN A 156 -32.64 -10.06 4.18
CA ASN A 156 -31.37 -10.58 4.69
C ASN A 156 -30.83 -11.71 3.81
N ALA A 157 -31.69 -12.46 3.11
CA ALA A 157 -31.25 -13.50 2.19
C ALA A 157 -30.59 -12.88 0.95
N ALA A 158 -31.24 -11.90 0.31
CA ALA A 158 -30.68 -11.22 -0.87
C ALA A 158 -29.37 -10.48 -0.56
N ILE A 159 -29.28 -9.80 0.59
CA ILE A 159 -28.06 -9.07 0.99
C ILE A 159 -26.93 -10.04 1.35
N LYS A 160 -27.24 -11.09 2.12
CA LYS A 160 -26.26 -12.13 2.44
C LYS A 160 -25.76 -12.82 1.18
N GLN A 161 -26.66 -13.08 0.22
CA GLN A 161 -26.35 -13.68 -1.06
C GLN A 161 -25.40 -12.77 -1.87
N SER A 162 -25.72 -11.48 -2.01
CA SER A 162 -24.86 -10.50 -2.68
C SER A 162 -23.47 -10.36 -2.04
N ILE A 163 -23.39 -10.33 -0.70
CA ILE A 163 -22.11 -10.25 0.01
C ILE A 163 -21.29 -11.53 -0.17
N ILE A 164 -21.93 -12.71 -0.08
CA ILE A 164 -21.28 -14.00 -0.35
C ILE A 164 -20.79 -14.05 -1.81
N GLU A 165 -21.58 -13.57 -2.76
CA GLU A 165 -21.22 -13.49 -4.17
C GLU A 165 -20.00 -12.59 -4.42
N ASP A 166 -19.96 -11.41 -3.80
CA ASP A 166 -18.83 -10.48 -3.87
C ASP A 166 -17.56 -11.05 -3.22
N ILE A 167 -17.71 -11.75 -2.08
CA ILE A 167 -16.60 -12.38 -1.35
C ILE A 167 -16.03 -13.57 -2.13
N HIS A 168 -16.88 -14.45 -2.66
CA HIS A 168 -16.47 -15.68 -3.33
C HIS A 168 -16.06 -15.49 -4.79
N GLY A 169 -16.44 -14.37 -5.42
CA GLY A 169 -16.15 -14.11 -6.82
C GLY A 169 -16.87 -15.09 -7.73
N MET A 170 -18.20 -15.05 -7.68
CA MET A 170 -19.04 -15.84 -8.57
C MET A 170 -19.37 -15.01 -9.81
N ILE A 171 -19.50 -15.65 -10.97
CA ILE A 171 -20.07 -15.04 -12.17
C ILE A 171 -21.58 -15.13 -12.04
N MET A 172 -22.28 -14.03 -12.25
CA MET A 172 -23.73 -14.03 -12.15
C MET A 172 -24.41 -14.40 -13.47
N ARG A 173 -25.63 -14.93 -13.37
CA ARG A 173 -26.44 -15.30 -14.54
C ARG A 173 -26.96 -14.10 -15.33
N ASP A 174 -27.08 -12.94 -14.71
CA ASP A 174 -27.47 -11.67 -15.33
C ASP A 174 -26.28 -10.92 -15.96
N GLU A 175 -25.05 -11.24 -15.56
CA GLU A 175 -23.82 -10.67 -16.13
C GLU A 175 -23.44 -11.25 -17.51
N VAL A 176 -23.98 -12.42 -17.85
CA VAL A 176 -23.58 -13.24 -19.00
C VAL A 176 -24.79 -13.79 -19.75
N ASP A 177 -24.75 -13.72 -21.09
CA ASP A 177 -25.81 -14.27 -21.95
C ASP A 177 -26.06 -15.77 -21.68
N ALA A 178 -27.31 -16.22 -21.74
CA ALA A 178 -27.71 -17.60 -21.42
C ALA A 178 -26.94 -18.67 -22.22
N GLY A 179 -26.61 -18.40 -23.49
CA GLY A 179 -25.81 -19.30 -24.32
C GLY A 179 -24.34 -19.41 -23.89
N VAL A 180 -23.78 -18.33 -23.34
CA VAL A 180 -22.41 -18.30 -22.81
C VAL A 180 -22.35 -19.00 -21.46
N TRP A 181 -23.37 -18.81 -20.61
CA TRP A 181 -23.52 -19.54 -19.35
C TRP A 181 -23.51 -21.06 -19.55
N GLN A 182 -24.30 -21.57 -20.51
CA GLN A 182 -24.34 -22.99 -20.82
C GLN A 182 -23.00 -23.53 -21.36
N ALA A 183 -22.27 -22.73 -22.16
CA ALA A 183 -20.94 -23.12 -22.64
C ALA A 183 -19.90 -23.19 -21.52
N LEU A 184 -19.99 -22.30 -20.53
CA LEU A 184 -19.12 -22.30 -19.35
C LEU A 184 -19.39 -23.50 -18.44
N LEU A 185 -20.67 -23.89 -18.25
CA LEU A 185 -21.05 -25.10 -17.54
C LEU A 185 -20.55 -26.36 -18.27
N LYS A 186 -20.74 -26.43 -19.59
CA LYS A 186 -20.34 -27.59 -20.41
C LYS A 186 -18.83 -27.77 -20.45
N SER A 187 -18.08 -26.68 -20.45
CA SER A 187 -16.61 -26.68 -20.37
C SER A 187 -16.07 -26.91 -18.94
N LYS A 188 -16.97 -27.06 -17.95
CA LYS A 188 -16.63 -27.16 -16.52
C LYS A 188 -15.77 -25.99 -16.04
N THR A 189 -15.92 -24.82 -16.67
CA THR A 189 -15.21 -23.61 -16.24
C THR A 189 -15.84 -23.05 -14.96
N ILE A 190 -17.17 -23.15 -14.85
CA ILE A 190 -17.96 -22.77 -13.68
C ILE A 190 -18.90 -23.89 -13.24
N ASP A 191 -19.37 -23.87 -11.99
CA ASP A 191 -20.48 -24.69 -11.50
C ASP A 191 -21.86 -24.02 -11.71
N GLU A 192 -22.94 -24.69 -11.30
CA GLU A 192 -24.32 -24.20 -11.44
C GLU A 192 -24.60 -22.89 -10.69
N ASP A 193 -23.78 -22.62 -9.66
CA ASP A 193 -23.79 -21.44 -8.81
C ASP A 193 -22.86 -20.31 -9.32
N GLY A 194 -22.13 -20.53 -10.43
CA GLY A 194 -21.24 -19.53 -11.03
C GLY A 194 -19.83 -19.46 -10.45
N ARG A 195 -19.44 -20.42 -9.60
CA ARG A 195 -18.09 -20.51 -9.04
C ARG A 195 -17.12 -21.06 -10.06
N ILE A 196 -15.97 -20.42 -10.19
CA ILE A 196 -14.90 -20.90 -11.07
C ILE A 196 -14.32 -22.21 -10.53
N LEU A 197 -14.35 -23.26 -11.35
CA LEU A 197 -13.81 -24.58 -11.05
C LEU A 197 -12.36 -24.78 -11.56
N ILE A 198 -12.00 -24.07 -12.64
CA ILE A 198 -10.67 -24.16 -13.25
C ILE A 198 -9.90 -22.89 -12.91
N HIS A 199 -8.81 -23.00 -12.15
CA HIS A 199 -7.96 -21.86 -11.81
C HIS A 199 -6.80 -21.72 -12.80
N LEU A 200 -6.90 -20.74 -13.70
CA LEU A 200 -5.86 -20.40 -14.67
C LEU A 200 -5.22 -19.05 -14.30
N LYS A 201 -3.94 -18.88 -14.65
CA LYS A 201 -3.25 -17.58 -14.56
C LYS A 201 -3.78 -16.57 -15.59
N ASP A 202 -4.27 -17.06 -16.73
CA ASP A 202 -4.90 -16.26 -17.77
C ASP A 202 -5.94 -17.11 -18.52
N TYR A 203 -7.17 -16.59 -18.64
CA TYR A 203 -8.29 -17.26 -19.30
C TYR A 203 -8.38 -16.94 -20.80
N THR A 204 -7.48 -16.11 -21.34
CA THR A 204 -7.50 -15.70 -22.76
C THR A 204 -7.52 -16.88 -23.73
N THR A 205 -6.65 -17.87 -23.52
CA THR A 205 -6.57 -19.05 -24.40
C THR A 205 -7.77 -19.96 -24.21
N HIS A 206 -8.25 -20.10 -22.98
CA HIS A 206 -9.38 -20.97 -22.64
C HIS A 206 -10.70 -20.45 -23.23
N VAL A 207 -10.98 -19.16 -23.09
CA VAL A 207 -12.19 -18.54 -23.65
C VAL A 207 -12.19 -18.56 -25.17
N LYS A 208 -11.03 -18.35 -25.81
CA LYS A 208 -10.90 -18.43 -27.29
C LYS A 208 -11.17 -19.84 -27.84
N GLN A 209 -10.92 -20.88 -27.05
CA GLN A 209 -11.23 -22.27 -27.46
C GLN A 209 -12.74 -22.57 -27.44
N LEU A 210 -13.54 -21.82 -26.68
CA LEU A 210 -14.99 -21.97 -26.60
C LEU A 210 -15.73 -21.37 -27.81
N LYS A 211 -15.02 -20.64 -28.68
CA LYS A 211 -15.49 -20.13 -29.99
C LYS A 211 -16.86 -19.44 -29.91
N PHE A 212 -16.92 -18.29 -29.25
CA PHE A 212 -18.18 -17.56 -29.11
C PHE A 212 -18.48 -16.73 -30.37
N PRO A 213 -19.77 -16.54 -30.72
CA PRO A 213 -20.16 -15.88 -31.97
C PRO A 213 -19.84 -14.38 -32.05
N LYS A 214 -19.52 -13.73 -30.91
CA LYS A 214 -19.22 -12.30 -30.83
C LYS A 214 -17.92 -12.06 -30.06
N GLN A 215 -16.95 -11.42 -30.71
CA GLN A 215 -15.65 -11.08 -30.12
C GLN A 215 -15.75 -10.13 -28.91
N LYS A 216 -16.78 -9.26 -28.88
CA LYS A 216 -17.05 -8.39 -27.72
C LYS A 216 -17.42 -9.19 -26.46
N THR A 217 -18.14 -10.30 -26.63
CA THR A 217 -18.54 -11.19 -25.55
C THR A 217 -17.34 -11.99 -25.03
N GLU A 218 -16.44 -12.42 -25.92
CA GLU A 218 -15.18 -13.09 -25.56
C GLU A 218 -14.29 -12.19 -24.69
N ASN A 219 -14.04 -10.96 -25.13
CA ASN A 219 -13.18 -10.03 -24.40
C ASN A 219 -13.74 -9.67 -23.01
N ARG A 220 -15.06 -9.48 -22.91
CA ARG A 220 -15.73 -9.21 -21.62
C ARG A 220 -15.64 -10.42 -20.69
N LEU A 221 -15.79 -11.63 -21.22
CA LEU A 221 -15.71 -12.86 -20.43
C LEU A 221 -14.28 -13.14 -19.93
N ILE A 222 -13.27 -12.91 -20.77
CA ILE A 222 -11.85 -12.99 -20.38
C ILE A 222 -11.56 -12.02 -19.23
N PHE A 223 -12.03 -10.78 -19.34
CA PHE A 223 -11.88 -9.77 -18.30
C PHE A 223 -12.52 -10.20 -16.97
N LEU A 224 -13.78 -10.68 -17.00
CA LEU A 224 -14.49 -11.14 -15.81
C LEU A 224 -13.78 -12.34 -15.14
N LEU A 225 -13.39 -13.35 -15.91
CA LEU A 225 -12.71 -14.54 -15.40
C LEU A 225 -11.32 -14.22 -14.82
N ASN A 226 -10.55 -13.36 -15.49
CA ASN A 226 -9.25 -12.92 -15.00
C ASN A 226 -9.37 -12.09 -13.72
N ILE A 227 -10.36 -11.20 -13.63
CA ILE A 227 -10.65 -10.46 -12.39
C ILE A 227 -10.94 -11.42 -11.25
N ILE A 228 -11.82 -12.39 -11.48
CA ILE A 228 -12.28 -13.32 -10.45
C ILE A 228 -11.16 -14.28 -10.01
N SER A 229 -10.35 -14.80 -10.93
CA SER A 229 -9.26 -15.73 -10.62
C SER A 229 -8.11 -15.05 -9.88
N ASN A 230 -7.78 -13.81 -10.26
CA ASN A 230 -6.72 -13.04 -9.62
C ASN A 230 -7.16 -12.37 -8.30
N ARG A 231 -8.40 -12.59 -7.82
CA ARG A 231 -8.85 -12.07 -6.52
C ARG A 231 -8.03 -12.70 -5.40
N GLN A 232 -7.40 -11.88 -4.57
CA GLN A 232 -6.92 -12.33 -3.26
C GLN A 232 -8.13 -12.73 -2.40
N ARG A 233 -8.22 -14.03 -2.09
CA ARG A 233 -9.30 -14.65 -1.29
C ARG A 233 -8.97 -14.76 0.20
N PHE A 234 -7.75 -14.41 0.59
CA PHE A 234 -7.26 -14.53 1.95
C PHE A 234 -6.44 -13.30 2.32
N ILE A 235 -6.66 -12.78 3.52
CA ILE A 235 -5.72 -11.85 4.15
C ILE A 235 -4.67 -12.72 4.83
N LYS A 236 -3.43 -12.69 4.33
CA LYS A 236 -2.30 -13.24 5.10
C LYS A 236 -2.03 -12.26 6.24
N LEU A 237 -2.61 -12.54 7.40
CA LEU A 237 -2.13 -11.95 8.65
C LEU A 237 -0.75 -12.57 8.91
N ARG A 238 0.30 -11.75 8.86
CA ARG A 238 1.67 -12.16 9.17
C ARG A 238 2.06 -11.60 10.52
#